data_AF-A0A5D4XJZ2-F1
#
_entry.id   AF-A0A5D4XJZ2-F1
#
_cell.length_a   1.000
_cell.length_b   1.000
_cell.length_c   1.000
_cell.angle_alpha   90.00
_cell.angle_beta   90.00
_cell.angle_gamma   90.00
#
_symmetry.space_group_name_H-M   'P 1'
#
loop_
_entity.id
_entity.type
_entity.pdbx_description
1 polymer ?
#
loop_
_entity_poly.entity_id
_entity_poly.type
_entity_poly.pdbx_seq_one_letter_code
_entity_poly.pdbx_strand_id
1 'polypeptide(L)'
;MPRYLISFDDGSMDHIPDEDWPSVGEASHEVVREAKAAGVWIFGGGVERQQSTIVATDGTITAGPVPETKAVVGGFSIIEVSTREEALIWAARIAAGCRCAQEVREIMFDPES
;
A
#
# COMPACT_ATOMS: atom_id res chain seq x y z
N MET A 1 1.06 -2.06 -19.91
CA MET A 1 -0.05 -1.41 -19.20
C MET A 1 0.55 -0.59 -18.08
N PRO A 2 0.00 0.59 -17.72
CA PRO A 2 0.53 1.36 -16.59
C PRO A 2 0.37 0.60 -15.26
N ARG A 3 1.34 0.79 -14.36
CA ARG A 3 1.33 0.23 -13.01
C ARG A 3 0.98 1.34 -12.02
N TYR A 4 0.17 1.03 -11.02
CA TYR A 4 -0.28 2.00 -10.01
C TYR A 4 0.09 1.53 -8.61
N LEU A 5 0.66 2.45 -7.83
CA LEU A 5 0.82 2.35 -6.38
C LEU A 5 -0.46 2.87 -5.73
N ILE A 6 -1.08 2.02 -4.90
CA ILE A 6 -2.20 2.35 -4.03
C ILE A 6 -1.68 2.20 -2.60
N SER A 7 -1.62 3.27 -1.82
CA SER A 7 -0.98 3.25 -0.50
C SER A 7 -1.75 4.06 0.53
N PHE A 8 -1.50 3.78 1.81
CA PHE A 8 -1.95 4.61 2.92
C PHE A 8 -0.81 4.83 3.92
N ASP A 9 -0.88 5.92 4.66
CA ASP A 9 0.13 6.28 5.66
C ASP A 9 -0.06 5.47 6.95
N ASP A 10 1.03 5.20 7.66
CA ASP A 10 0.98 4.65 9.00
C ASP A 10 0.11 5.53 9.92
N GLY A 11 -0.65 4.86 10.79
CA GLY A 11 -1.67 5.49 11.64
C GLY A 11 -3.04 5.70 10.95
N SER A 12 -3.16 5.55 9.63
CA SER A 12 -4.47 5.71 8.94
C SER A 12 -5.54 4.72 9.40
N MET A 13 -5.11 3.60 10.00
CA MET A 13 -5.97 2.55 10.53
C MET A 13 -6.12 2.59 12.06
N ASP A 14 -5.58 3.59 12.76
CA ASP A 14 -5.61 3.68 14.24
C ASP A 14 -7.02 3.82 14.83
N HIS A 15 -8.00 4.14 13.98
CA HIS A 15 -9.40 4.21 14.36
C HIS A 15 -10.08 2.83 14.46
N ILE A 16 -9.41 1.76 14.02
CA ILE A 16 -9.94 0.38 14.02
C ILE A 16 -9.74 -0.24 15.41
N PRO A 17 -10.81 -0.71 16.08
CA PRO A 17 -10.69 -1.44 17.34
C PRO A 17 -9.94 -2.76 17.18
N ASP A 18 -9.21 -3.19 18.22
CA ASP A 18 -8.41 -4.42 18.14
C ASP A 18 -9.22 -5.69 17.79
N GLU A 19 -10.48 -5.75 18.26
CA GLU A 19 -11.40 -6.85 18.00
C GLU A 19 -11.85 -6.97 16.53
N ASP A 20 -11.74 -5.88 15.76
CA ASP A 20 -12.18 -5.82 14.37
C ASP A 20 -11.10 -6.28 13.37
N TRP A 21 -9.84 -6.38 13.78
CA TRP A 21 -8.73 -6.75 12.90
C TRP A 21 -8.94 -8.04 12.10
N PRO A 22 -9.49 -9.13 12.66
CA PRO A 22 -9.79 -10.33 11.88
C PRO A 22 -10.76 -10.06 10.72
N SER A 23 -11.78 -9.23 10.95
CA SER A 23 -12.76 -8.87 9.91
C SER A 23 -12.16 -7.94 8.85
N VAL A 24 -11.35 -6.97 9.26
CA VAL A 24 -10.60 -6.08 8.33
C VAL A 24 -9.67 -6.91 7.46
N GLY A 25 -8.90 -7.82 8.05
CA GLY A 25 -7.99 -8.70 7.34
C GLY A 25 -8.69 -9.55 6.29
N GLU A 26 -9.85 -10.14 6.63
CA GLU A 26 -10.63 -10.94 5.67
C GLU A 26 -11.19 -10.08 4.54
N ALA A 27 -11.74 -8.89 4.84
CA ALA A 27 -12.26 -7.97 3.82
C ALA A 27 -11.17 -7.50 2.86
N SER A 28 -9.98 -7.16 3.37
CA SER A 28 -8.82 -6.82 2.54
C SER A 28 -8.37 -8.02 1.69
N HIS A 29 -8.33 -9.23 2.25
CA HIS A 29 -7.98 -10.44 1.49
C HIS A 29 -8.97 -10.79 0.40
N GLU A 30 -10.26 -10.52 0.60
CA GLU A 30 -11.28 -10.68 -0.44
C GLU A 30 -10.94 -9.84 -1.67
N VAL A 31 -10.68 -8.54 -1.48
CA VAL A 31 -10.29 -7.64 -2.58
C VAL A 31 -9.00 -8.11 -3.26
N VAL A 32 -8.02 -8.59 -2.49
CA VAL A 32 -6.78 -9.16 -3.06
C VAL A 32 -7.05 -10.39 -3.91
N ARG A 33 -7.93 -11.31 -3.46
CA ARG A 33 -8.30 -12.51 -4.24
C ARG A 33 -9.01 -12.11 -5.54
N GLU A 34 -9.88 -11.13 -5.49
CA GLU A 34 -10.58 -10.61 -6.68
C GLU A 34 -9.60 -9.94 -7.65
N ALA A 35 -8.66 -9.14 -7.15
CA ALA A 35 -7.62 -8.49 -7.97
C ALA A 35 -6.70 -9.52 -8.64
N LYS A 36 -6.33 -10.58 -7.91
CA LYS A 36 -5.58 -11.72 -8.47
C LYS A 36 -6.38 -12.47 -9.53
N ALA A 37 -7.66 -12.75 -9.27
CA ALA A 37 -8.53 -13.43 -10.22
C ALA A 37 -8.75 -12.61 -11.51
N ALA A 38 -8.80 -11.28 -11.39
CA ALA A 38 -8.86 -10.37 -12.53
C ALA A 38 -7.51 -10.19 -13.27
N GLY A 39 -6.41 -10.75 -12.74
CA GLY A 39 -5.08 -10.64 -13.34
C GLY A 39 -4.42 -9.27 -13.19
N VAL A 40 -4.95 -8.39 -12.33
CA VAL A 40 -4.44 -7.01 -12.15
C VAL A 40 -3.45 -6.89 -10.99
N TRP A 41 -3.39 -7.88 -10.10
CA TRP A 41 -2.55 -7.83 -8.90
C TRP A 41 -1.09 -8.17 -9.21
N ILE A 42 -0.16 -7.26 -8.89
CA ILE A 42 1.28 -7.56 -8.90
C ILE A 42 1.72 -8.00 -7.50
N PHE A 43 1.61 -7.11 -6.51
CA PHE A 43 2.15 -7.31 -5.16
C PHE A 43 1.58 -6.28 -4.19
N GLY A 44 1.53 -6.58 -2.88
CA GLY A 44 1.11 -5.64 -1.84
C GLY A 44 1.18 -6.25 -0.45
N GLY A 45 1.04 -5.41 0.58
CA GLY A 45 1.08 -5.79 1.98
C GLY A 45 1.07 -4.59 2.94
N GLY A 46 0.91 -4.89 4.23
CA GLY A 46 1.15 -3.93 5.30
C GLY A 46 2.65 -3.76 5.55
N VAL A 47 3.04 -2.58 6.04
CA VAL A 47 4.40 -2.28 6.48
C VAL A 47 4.41 -2.26 8.00
N GLU A 48 5.32 -3.01 8.59
CA GLU A 48 5.49 -3.07 10.04
C GLU A 48 5.89 -1.70 10.61
N ARG A 49 5.30 -1.29 11.73
CA ARG A 49 5.56 0.01 12.41
C ARG A 49 6.94 0.15 13.05
N GLN A 50 7.83 -0.80 12.81
CA GLN A 50 9.16 -0.84 13.40
C GLN A 50 10.00 0.36 12.96
N GLN A 51 10.99 0.73 13.78
CA GLN A 51 11.93 1.79 13.42
C GLN A 51 12.61 1.45 12.08
N SER A 52 12.42 2.30 11.07
CA SER A 52 13.02 2.06 9.76
C SER A 52 14.54 2.26 9.83
N THR A 53 15.24 1.75 8.83
CA THR A 53 16.69 1.96 8.68
C THR A 53 16.95 2.73 7.40
N ILE A 54 17.74 3.80 7.49
CA ILE A 54 18.15 4.63 6.37
C ILE A 54 19.60 4.24 6.02
N VAL A 55 19.82 3.94 4.74
CA VAL A 55 21.16 3.70 4.19
C VAL A 55 21.52 4.89 3.29
N ALA A 56 22.53 5.66 3.67
CA ALA A 56 23.01 6.82 2.92
C ALA A 56 23.88 6.40 1.72
N THR A 57 24.19 7.35 0.84
CA THR A 57 24.96 7.11 -0.39
C THR A 57 26.43 6.71 -0.13
N ASP A 58 26.95 7.01 1.05
CA ASP A 58 28.27 6.57 1.51
C ASP A 58 28.24 5.22 2.25
N GLY A 59 27.07 4.58 2.33
CA GLY A 59 26.85 3.33 3.04
C GLY A 59 26.60 3.48 4.54
N THR A 60 26.54 4.70 5.08
CA THR A 60 26.20 4.92 6.49
C THR A 60 24.79 4.44 6.79
N ILE A 61 24.63 3.72 7.90
CA ILE A 61 23.35 3.17 8.36
C ILE A 61 22.88 3.98 9.58
N THR A 62 21.69 4.55 9.50
CA THR A 62 21.06 5.28 10.61
C THR A 62 19.64 4.82 10.83
N ALA A 63 19.11 5.09 12.03
CA ALA A 63 17.72 4.85 12.31
C ALA A 63 16.84 5.93 11.64
N GLY A 64 15.67 5.54 11.16
CA GLY A 64 14.63 6.41 10.62
C GLY A 64 13.27 6.14 11.26
N PRO A 65 12.20 6.83 10.83
CA PRO A 65 12.23 7.85 9.79
C PRO A 65 12.94 9.13 10.25
N VAL A 66 13.49 9.89 9.31
CA VAL A 66 14.08 11.22 9.58
C VAL A 66 13.40 12.27 8.68
N PRO A 67 12.83 13.35 9.25
CA PRO A 67 12.60 13.54 10.69
C PRO A 67 11.65 12.47 11.24
N GLU A 68 11.66 12.24 12.55
CA GLU A 68 10.82 11.23 13.22
C GLU A 68 9.32 11.49 13.01
N THR A 69 8.95 12.72 12.67
CA THR A 69 7.57 13.15 12.37
C THR A 69 7.16 12.95 10.91
N LYS A 70 8.03 12.41 10.06
CA LYS A 70 7.73 12.15 8.65
C LYS A 70 6.64 11.07 8.54
N ALA A 71 5.58 11.36 7.77
CA ALA A 71 4.61 10.35 7.36
C ALA A 71 5.30 9.24 6.54
N VAL A 72 5.04 7.99 6.90
CA VAL A 72 5.60 6.80 6.25
C VAL A 72 4.45 5.90 5.77
N VAL A 73 4.71 5.11 4.74
CA VAL A 73 3.74 4.15 4.22
C VAL A 73 3.45 3.09 5.28
N GLY A 74 2.18 2.94 5.65
CA GLY A 74 1.69 1.87 6.54
C GLY A 74 1.23 0.62 5.79
N GLY A 75 0.93 0.76 4.50
CA GLY A 75 0.61 -0.37 3.63
C GLY A 75 0.42 0.07 2.19
N PHE A 76 0.52 -0.88 1.26
CA PHE A 76 0.42 -0.59 -0.17
C PHE A 76 0.00 -1.80 -1.00
N SER A 77 -0.38 -1.51 -2.24
CA SER A 77 -0.63 -2.46 -3.32
C SER A 77 -0.11 -1.88 -4.63
N ILE A 78 0.44 -2.74 -5.48
CA ILE A 78 0.84 -2.46 -6.85
C ILE A 78 -0.07 -3.28 -7.76
N ILE A 79 -0.77 -2.59 -8.65
CA ILE A 79 -1.64 -3.20 -9.67
C ILE A 79 -1.24 -2.75 -11.07
N GLU A 80 -1.56 -3.57 -12.07
CA GLU A 80 -1.39 -3.25 -13.49
C GLU A 80 -2.76 -3.28 -14.18
N VAL A 81 -3.13 -2.15 -14.78
CA VAL A 81 -4.45 -1.94 -15.43
C VAL A 81 -4.31 -1.07 -16.66
N SER A 82 -5.34 -0.98 -17.50
CA SER A 82 -5.24 -0.26 -18.78
C SER A 82 -5.34 1.26 -18.62
N THR A 83 -6.04 1.73 -17.59
CA THR A 83 -6.31 3.15 -17.37
C THR A 83 -6.25 3.55 -15.90
N ARG A 84 -6.14 4.86 -15.65
CA ARG A 84 -6.20 5.42 -14.30
C ARG A 84 -7.56 5.22 -13.65
N GLU A 85 -8.64 5.27 -14.43
CA GLU A 85 -10.00 5.04 -13.96
C GLU A 85 -10.18 3.62 -13.40
N GLU A 86 -9.63 2.61 -14.09
CA GLU A 86 -9.60 1.23 -13.58
C GLU A 86 -8.80 1.14 -12.27
N ALA A 87 -7.68 1.85 -12.16
CA ALA A 87 -6.89 1.88 -10.93
C ALA A 87 -7.69 2.49 -9.76
N LEU A 88 -8.44 3.56 -10.00
CA LEU A 88 -9.29 4.20 -9.00
C LEU A 88 -10.43 3.29 -8.54
N ILE A 89 -10.99 2.45 -9.42
CA ILE A 89 -12.01 1.46 -9.06
C ILE A 89 -11.42 0.43 -8.09
N TRP A 90 -10.23 -0.10 -8.38
CA TRP A 90 -9.54 -1.02 -7.47
C TRP A 90 -9.15 -0.34 -6.15
N ALA A 91 -8.64 0.89 -6.20
CA ALA A 91 -8.30 1.66 -5.01
C ALA A 91 -9.52 1.89 -4.10
N ALA A 92 -10.70 2.15 -4.66
CA ALA A 92 -11.93 2.30 -3.87
C ALA A 92 -12.32 1.00 -3.15
N ARG A 93 -12.15 -0.15 -3.79
CA ARG A 93 -12.40 -1.46 -3.16
C ARG A 93 -11.40 -1.73 -2.05
N ILE A 94 -10.11 -1.45 -2.29
CA ILE A 94 -9.04 -1.57 -1.29
C ILE A 94 -9.32 -0.63 -0.11
N ALA A 95 -9.73 0.61 -0.37
CA ALA A 95 -10.10 1.58 0.68
C ALA A 95 -11.23 1.06 1.57
N ALA A 96 -12.25 0.45 0.96
CA ALA A 96 -13.35 -0.16 1.71
C ALA A 96 -12.90 -1.37 2.55
N GLY A 97 -12.07 -2.26 1.98
CA GLY A 97 -11.54 -3.44 2.69
C GLY A 97 -10.64 -3.07 3.87
N CYS A 98 -9.68 -2.16 3.65
CA CYS A 98 -8.76 -1.66 4.67
C CYS A 98 -9.40 -0.63 5.63
N ARG A 99 -10.63 -0.18 5.34
CA ARG A 99 -11.36 0.85 6.10
C ARG A 99 -10.58 2.17 6.25
N CYS A 100 -9.69 2.50 5.31
CA CYS A 100 -8.90 3.74 5.34
C CYS A 100 -8.74 4.32 3.93
N ALA A 101 -8.56 5.64 3.86
CA ALA A 101 -8.34 6.33 2.59
C ALA A 101 -7.05 5.86 1.92
N GLN A 102 -7.07 5.76 0.59
CA GLN A 102 -5.93 5.32 -0.21
C GLN A 102 -5.47 6.46 -1.13
N GLU A 103 -4.17 6.68 -1.21
CA GLU A 103 -3.52 7.50 -2.21
C GLU A 103 -3.21 6.64 -3.46
N VAL A 104 -3.44 7.19 -4.65
CA VAL A 104 -3.22 6.48 -5.93
C VAL A 104 -2.22 7.26 -6.78
N ARG A 105 -1.10 6.61 -7.13
CA ARG A 105 -0.03 7.18 -7.97
C ARG A 105 0.33 6.22 -9.10
N GLU A 106 0.56 6.75 -10.29
CA GLU A 106 1.16 5.96 -11.36
C GLU A 106 2.66 5.76 -11.08
N ILE A 107 3.14 4.55 -11.29
CA ILE A 107 4.56 4.20 -11.15
C ILE A 107 5.20 4.30 -12.54
N MET A 108 6.41 4.88 -12.59
CA MET A 108 7.19 4.94 -13.81
C MET A 108 7.47 3.53 -14.35
N PHE A 109 7.39 3.36 -15.67
CA PHE A 109 7.81 2.12 -16.31
C PHE A 109 9.34 2.05 -16.35
N ASP A 110 9.90 1.00 -15.75
CA ASP A 110 11.30 0.62 -15.90
C ASP A 110 11.38 -0.65 -16.76
N PRO A 111 12.11 -0.64 -17.90
CA PRO A 111 12.24 -1.82 -18.75
C PRO A 111 12.98 -3.00 -18.10
N GLU A 112 13.67 -2.80 -16.98
CA GLU A 112 14.33 -3.86 -16.20
C GLU A 112 13.43 -4.44 -15.07
N SER A 113 12.18 -3.96 -14.94
CA SER A 113 11.20 -4.35 -13.90
C SER A 113 10.08 -5.31 -14.34
#